data_AF-A0AA41S4A7-F1
#
_entry.id   AF-A0AA41S4A7-F1
#
_cell.length_a   1.000
_cell.length_b   1.000
_cell.length_c   1.000
_cell.angle_alpha   90.00
_cell.angle_beta   90.00
_cell.angle_gamma   90.00
#
_symmetry.space_group_name_H-M   'P 1'
#
loop_
_entity.id
_entity.type
_entity.pdbx_description
1 polymer ?
#
loop_
_entity_poly.entity_id
_entity_poly.type
_entity_poly.pdbx_seq_one_letter_code
_entity_poly.pdbx_strand_id
1 'polypeptide(L)' 'MYAPTTLAPARDFWLLRYTSVLEDGSLVVCERSLSSTQGGPSMPPVQHFVRAEILPSGYLIRPCDGGGSIIHIVDHMDLE' A
#
# COMPACT_ATOMS: atom_id res chain seq x y z
N MET A 1 30.87 2.29 -2.51
CA MET A 1 30.46 3.72 -2.54
C MET A 1 28.95 3.74 -2.36
N TYR A 2 28.46 4.07 -1.16
CA TYR A 2 27.02 4.23 -0.93
C TYR A 2 26.64 5.57 -1.55
N ALA A 3 25.89 5.56 -2.65
CA ALA A 3 25.28 6.77 -3.17
C ALA A 3 24.05 7.05 -2.29
N PRO A 4 24.01 8.15 -1.51
CA PRO A 4 22.81 8.50 -0.79
C PRO A 4 21.82 9.06 -1.79
N THR A 5 20.98 8.19 -2.36
CA THR A 5 19.66 8.59 -2.82
C THR A 5 18.81 8.68 -1.53
N THR A 6 18.35 9.84 -1.06
CA THR A 6 17.57 10.84 -1.80
C THR A 6 17.53 12.21 -1.08
N LEU A 7 17.28 13.28 -1.85
CA LEU A 7 17.01 14.67 -1.42
C LEU A 7 15.61 14.87 -0.79
N ALA A 8 14.83 13.79 -0.60
CA ALA A 8 13.42 13.88 -0.26
C ALA A 8 13.14 13.28 1.14
N PRO A 9 12.24 13.86 1.95
CA PRO A 9 11.96 13.40 3.30
C PRO A 9 11.40 11.96 3.33
N ALA A 10 11.51 11.28 4.47
CA ALA A 10 10.89 9.97 4.63
C ALA A 10 9.36 10.09 4.60
N ARG A 11 8.66 9.07 4.09
CA ARG A 11 7.18 9.06 4.04
C ARG A 11 6.64 8.07 5.06
N ASP A 12 5.60 8.48 5.79
CA ASP A 12 4.77 7.56 6.55
C ASP A 12 3.44 7.34 5.82
N PHE A 13 2.85 6.18 6.03
CA PHE A 13 1.56 5.82 5.46
C PHE A 13 0.61 5.39 6.57
N TRP A 14 -0.63 5.85 6.48
CA TRP A 14 -1.71 5.44 7.37
C TRP A 14 -2.82 4.84 6.52
N LEU A 15 -2.84 3.51 6.42
CA LEU A 15 -3.63 2.78 5.43
C LEU A 15 -4.52 1.71 6.05
N LEU A 16 -5.64 1.46 5.36
CA LEU A 16 -6.46 0.27 5.54
C LEU A 16 -6.02 -0.77 4.52
N ARG A 17 -5.80 -1.99 4.99
CA ARG A 17 -5.55 -3.16 4.16
C ARG A 17 -6.69 -4.16 4.33
N TYR A 18 -7.33 -4.51 3.23
CA TYR A 18 -8.28 -5.62 3.14
C TYR A 18 -7.59 -6.79 2.46
N THR A 19 -7.76 -8.00 3.00
CA THR A 19 -7.18 -9.22 2.43
C THR A 19 -8.26 -10.30 2.40
N SER A 20 -8.43 -10.95 1.25
CA SER A 20 -9.43 -12.00 1.08
C SER A 20 -8.98 -13.05 0.08
N VAL A 21 -9.41 -14.28 0.32
CA VAL A 21 -9.24 -15.41 -0.60
C VAL A 21 -10.47 -15.47 -1.50
N LEU A 22 -10.25 -15.54 -2.81
CA LEU A 22 -11.28 -15.66 -3.83
C LEU A 22 -11.61 -17.15 -4.08
N GLU A 23 -12.74 -17.39 -4.73
CA GLU A 23 -13.23 -18.75 -5.02
C GLU A 23 -12.26 -19.57 -5.90
N ASP A 24 -11.49 -18.90 -6.75
CA ASP A 24 -10.46 -19.52 -7.61
C ASP A 24 -9.14 -19.82 -6.88
N GLY A 25 -9.10 -19.59 -5.55
CA GLY A 25 -7.91 -19.76 -4.73
C GLY A 25 -6.91 -18.60 -4.82
N SER A 26 -7.23 -17.55 -5.58
CA SER A 26 -6.42 -16.32 -5.62
C SER A 26 -6.55 -15.54 -4.30
N LEU A 27 -5.52 -14.78 -3.96
CA LEU A 27 -5.53 -13.85 -2.83
C LEU A 27 -5.59 -12.42 -3.37
N VAL A 28 -6.58 -11.65 -2.92
CA VAL A 28 -6.64 -10.21 -3.18
C VAL A 28 -6.23 -9.45 -1.93
N VAL A 29 -5.40 -8.44 -2.12
CA VAL A 29 -5.03 -7.46 -1.10
C VAL A 29 -5.39 -6.09 -1.67
N CYS A 30 -6.30 -5.38 -1.02
CA CYS A 30 -6.67 -4.01 -1.40
C CYS A 30 -6.17 -3.05 -0.32
N GLU A 31 -5.59 -1.94 -0.75
CA GLU A 31 -4.97 -0.95 0.12
C GLU A 31 -5.44 0.45 -0.24
N ARG A 32 -5.64 1.28 0.79
CA ARG A 32 -5.95 2.70 0.64
C ARG A 32 -5.59 3.46 1.91
N SER A 33 -5.08 4.69 1.77
CA SER A 33 -4.92 5.60 2.89
C SER A 33 -6.26 5.93 3.55
N LEU A 34 -6.25 5.99 4.87
CA LEU A 34 -7.38 6.45 5.66
C LEU A 34 -7.35 7.98 5.73
N SER A 35 -8.40 8.62 5.22
CA SER A 35 -8.60 10.07 5.36
C SER A 35 -9.56 10.36 6.52
N SER A 36 -9.27 11.39 7.32
CA SER A 36 -10.14 11.83 8.43
C SER A 36 -11.45 12.49 7.98
N THR A 37 -11.70 12.58 6.67
CA THR A 37 -12.83 13.29 6.05
C THR A 37 -14.21 12.77 6.48
N GLN A 38 -14.29 11.56 7.05
CA GLN A 38 -15.55 10.93 7.47
C GLN A 38 -15.67 10.75 8.99
N GLY A 39 -14.91 11.50 9.79
CA GLY A 39 -15.00 11.46 11.26
C GLY A 39 -14.40 10.19 11.89
N GLY A 40 -13.65 9.40 11.13
CA GLY A 40 -12.89 8.26 11.62
C GLY A 40 -11.61 8.66 12.38
N PRO A 41 -10.94 7.70 13.04
CA PRO A 41 -9.69 7.95 13.74
C PRO A 41 -8.64 8.52 12.80
N SER A 42 -8.10 9.68 13.18
CA SER A 42 -6.99 10.33 12.50
C SER A 42 -5.68 10.00 13.20
N MET A 43 -4.66 9.61 12.42
CA MET A 43 -3.32 9.35 12.95
C MET A 43 -2.50 10.64 12.86
N PRO A 44 -1.99 11.17 13.99
CA PRO A 44 -1.26 12.44 14.01
C PRO A 44 0.02 12.36 13.15
N PRO A 45 0.55 13.50 12.68
CA PRO A 45 1.81 13.51 11.94
C PRO A 45 2.97 12.95 12.78
N VAL A 46 3.81 12.11 12.16
CA VAL A 46 5.03 11.57 12.80
C VAL A 46 6.20 12.51 12.52
N GLN A 47 6.98 12.83 13.55
CA GLN A 47 8.14 13.71 13.40
C GLN A 47 9.15 13.14 12.38
N HIS A 48 9.66 13.99 11.49
CA HIS A 48 10.60 13.63 10.40
C HIS A 48 10.01 12.84 9.22
N PHE A 49 8.68 12.64 9.19
CA PHE A 49 7.99 12.03 8.05
C PHE A 49 6.99 12.98 7.39
N VAL A 50 6.81 12.83 6.08
CA VAL A 50 5.72 13.44 5.31
C VAL A 50 4.66 12.37 5.07
N ARG A 51 3.40 12.65 5.39
CA ARG A 51 2.28 11.71 5.19
C ARG A 51 1.98 11.58 3.71
N ALA A 52 2.21 10.39 3.16
CA ALA A 52 1.86 10.05 1.79
C ALA A 52 0.46 9.42 1.69
N GLU A 53 -0.14 9.51 0.50
CA GLU A 53 -1.46 8.94 0.21
C GLU A 53 -1.33 7.71 -0.69
N ILE A 54 -1.85 6.57 -0.23
CA ILE A 54 -2.13 5.42 -1.08
C ILE A 54 -3.55 5.59 -1.62
N LEU A 55 -3.69 5.89 -2.90
CA LEU A 55 -4.96 5.81 -3.63
C LEU A 55 -5.30 4.31 -3.87
N PRO A 56 -6.46 3.95 -4.42
CA PRO A 56 -6.82 2.54 -4.62
C PRO A 56 -5.70 1.72 -5.27
N SER A 57 -5.06 0.88 -4.45
CA SER A 57 -3.86 0.10 -4.76
C SER A 57 -4.02 -1.32 -4.23
N GLY A 58 -3.11 -2.22 -4.60
CA GLY A 58 -3.14 -3.58 -4.08
C GLY A 58 -2.47 -4.63 -4.94
N TYR A 59 -2.80 -5.88 -4.62
CA TYR A 59 -2.21 -7.09 -5.18
C TYR A 59 -3.28 -8.10 -5.54
N LEU A 60 -3.18 -8.69 -6.72
CA LEU A 60 -3.87 -9.93 -7.06
C LEU A 60 -2.83 -11.04 -7.22
N ILE A 61 -2.81 -11.96 -6.27
CA ILE A 61 -1.89 -13.10 -6.24
C ILE A 61 -2.67 -14.33 -6.70
N ARG A 62 -2.31 -14.86 -7.87
CA ARG A 62 -2.98 -16.03 -8.44
C ARG A 62 -2.06 -17.24 -8.39
N PRO A 63 -2.54 -18.42 -7.97
CA PRO A 63 -1.76 -19.64 -8.10
C PRO A 63 -1.43 -19.91 -9.58
N CYS A 64 -0.27 -20.51 -9.85
CA CYS A 64 0.08 -21.01 -11.17
C CYS A 64 0.64 -22.42 -11.10
N ASP A 65 0.67 -23.09 -12.25
CA ASP A 65 1.21 -24.45 -12.36
C ASP A 65 2.65 -24.52 -11.84
N GLY A 66 3.00 -25.65 -11.21
CA GLY A 66 4.31 -25.86 -10.61
C GLY A 66 4.48 -25.29 -9.20
N GLY A 67 3.37 -24.90 -8.54
CA GLY A 67 3.39 -24.42 -7.14
C GLY A 67 3.86 -22.98 -6.97
N GLY A 68 3.97 -22.23 -8.06
CA GLY A 68 4.29 -20.80 -8.06
C GLY A 68 3.05 -19.93 -7.93
N SER A 69 3.26 -18.62 -8.04
CA SER A 69 2.16 -17.65 -8.12
C SER A 69 2.53 -16.50 -9.05
N ILE A 70 1.51 -15.93 -9.71
CA ILE A 70 1.63 -14.71 -10.49
C ILE A 70 1.05 -13.58 -9.65
N ILE A 71 1.85 -12.55 -9.40
CA ILE A 71 1.45 -11.38 -8.62
C ILE A 71 1.23 -10.21 -9.57
N HIS A 72 0.01 -9.70 -9.64
CA HIS A 72 -0.31 -8.44 -10.30
C HIS A 72 -0.34 -7.34 -9.25
N ILE A 73 0.42 -6.27 -9.47
CA ILE A 73 0.54 -5.13 -8.56
C ILE A 73 -0.12 -3.93 -9.22
N VAL A 74 -1.03 -3.28 -8.49
CA VAL A 74 -1.56 -1.97 -8.85
C VAL A 74 -1.07 -0.99 -7.80
N ASP A 75 -0.23 -0.05 -8.23
CA ASP A 75 0.40 0.92 -7.36
C ASP A 75 -0.01 2.33 -7.78
N HIS A 76 -0.71 3.03 -6.89
CA HIS A 76 -1.17 4.39 -7.10
C HIS A 76 -0.93 5.20 -5.82
N MET A 77 0.19 5.92 -5.80
CA MET A 77 0.64 6.67 -4.63
C MET A 77 0.80 8.14 -4.97
N ASP A 78 0.41 8.97 -4.01
CA ASP A 78 0.81 10.37 -3.91
C ASP A 78 1.89 10.51 -2.82
N LEU A 79 3.05 11.03 -3.20
CA LEU A 79 4.25 11.14 -2.36
C LEU A 79 4.66 12.59 -2.09
N GLU A 80 3.86 13.57 -2.54
CA GLU A 80 4.11 15.01 -2.45
C GLU A 80 3.40 15.68 -1.26
#